data_AF-A0A1H6MHW7-F1
#
_entry.id   AF-A0A1H6MHW7-F1
#
_cell.length_a   1.000
_cell.length_b   1.000
_cell.length_c   1.000
_cell.angle_alpha   90.00
_cell.angle_beta   90.00
_cell.angle_gamma   90.00
#
_symmetry.space_group_name_H-M   'P 1'
#
loop_
_entity.id
_entity.type
_entity.pdbx_description
1 polymer ?
#
loop_
_entity_poly.entity_id
_entity_poly.type
_entity_poly.pdbx_seq_one_letter_code
_entity_poly.pdbx_strand_id
1 'polypeptide(L)'
;MKKKHLTNNSKVQQIQDHTTDNSDQTLLTNQGVKINNNQDSLKSGERGSSLLEDFILREKITHFDHERIPERIVHARGSGAHG
;
A
#
# COMPACT_ATOMS: atom_id res chain seq x y z
N MET A 1 -3.55 24.65 -2.92
CA MET A 1 -2.33 24.78 -3.75
C MET A 1 -2.47 23.84 -4.95
N LYS A 2 -2.64 24.35 -6.17
CA LYS A 2 -2.78 23.52 -7.39
C LYS A 2 -1.41 22.95 -7.76
N LYS A 3 -1.23 21.62 -7.71
CA LYS A 3 -0.01 20.95 -8.22
C LYS A 3 0.04 21.14 -9.74
N LYS A 4 1.19 21.62 -10.22
CA LYS A 4 1.46 22.00 -11.60
C LYS A 4 1.29 20.78 -12.52
N HIS A 5 0.42 20.92 -13.52
CA HIS A 5 0.14 19.87 -14.50
C HIS A 5 1.34 19.75 -15.47
N LEU A 6 1.96 18.56 -15.48
CA LEU A 6 2.69 17.91 -16.58
C LEU A 6 4.01 18.52 -17.09
N THR A 7 5.13 17.92 -16.72
CA THR A 7 6.22 17.70 -17.67
C THR A 7 5.82 16.56 -18.61
N ASN A 8 5.41 16.89 -19.84
CA ASN A 8 5.04 15.92 -20.88
C ASN A 8 6.30 15.21 -21.43
N ASN A 9 6.87 14.26 -20.68
CA ASN A 9 7.90 13.35 -21.18
C ASN A 9 7.26 11.96 -21.42
N SER A 10 7.67 11.24 -22.46
CA SER A 10 7.21 9.88 -22.78
C SER A 10 7.32 8.94 -21.58
N LYS A 11 8.35 9.11 -20.74
CA LYS A 11 8.49 8.29 -19.54
C LYS A 11 7.42 8.57 -18.48
N VAL A 12 7.04 9.83 -18.31
CA VAL A 12 5.98 10.21 -17.35
C VAL A 12 4.64 9.67 -17.82
N GLN A 13 4.37 9.72 -19.13
CA GLN A 13 3.17 9.11 -19.72
C GLN A 13 3.11 7.59 -19.49
N GLN A 14 4.23 6.87 -19.67
CA GLN A 14 4.28 5.43 -19.45
C GLN A 14 3.95 5.01 -18.00
N ILE A 15 4.31 5.82 -16.99
CA ILE A 15 4.07 5.49 -15.57
C ILE A 15 2.59 5.71 -15.18
N GLN A 16 1.84 6.48 -15.97
CA GLN A 16 0.45 6.82 -15.66
C GLN A 16 -0.42 5.55 -15.50
N ASP A 17 -0.17 4.51 -16.30
CA ASP A 17 -0.89 3.22 -16.25
C ASP A 17 -0.65 2.45 -14.94
N HIS A 18 0.40 2.79 -14.20
CA HIS A 18 0.78 2.17 -12.93
C HIS A 18 0.58 3.10 -11.73
N THR A 19 -0.14 4.21 -11.92
CA THR A 19 -0.49 5.12 -10.85
C THR A 19 -1.90 4.82 -10.35
N THR A 20 -2.07 4.74 -9.03
CA THR A 20 -3.37 4.52 -8.40
C THR A 20 -3.87 5.79 -7.72
N ASP A 21 -5.12 6.17 -7.97
CA ASP A 21 -5.83 7.22 -7.21
C ASP A 21 -6.84 6.57 -6.26
N ASN A 22 -6.76 6.95 -4.98
CA ASN A 22 -7.59 6.39 -3.91
C ASN A 22 -8.74 7.33 -3.51
N SER A 23 -8.93 8.47 -4.19
CA SER A 23 -10.09 9.33 -3.99
C SER A 23 -11.39 8.56 -4.22
N ASP A 24 -12.30 8.64 -3.25
CA ASP A 24 -13.61 7.98 -3.23
C ASP A 24 -13.60 6.45 -3.39
N GLN A 25 -12.44 5.80 -3.15
CA GLN A 25 -12.33 4.35 -3.16
C GLN A 25 -12.62 3.74 -1.79
N THR A 26 -13.20 2.54 -1.79
CA THR A 26 -13.38 1.75 -0.56
C THR A 26 -12.06 1.09 -0.17
N LEU A 27 -11.81 0.90 1.12
CA LEU A 27 -10.68 0.10 1.59
C LEU A 27 -10.92 -1.38 1.29
N LEU A 28 -9.98 -2.00 0.55
CA LEU A 28 -10.06 -3.39 0.11
C LEU A 28 -8.81 -4.17 0.56
N THR A 29 -8.91 -5.50 0.54
CA THR A 29 -7.75 -6.41 0.50
C THR A 29 -7.07 -6.37 -0.87
N ASN A 30 -5.89 -6.97 -0.98
CA ASN A 30 -5.14 -7.08 -2.25
C ASN A 30 -5.89 -7.90 -3.31
N GLN A 31 -6.85 -8.75 -2.92
CA GLN A 31 -7.73 -9.49 -3.84
C GLN A 31 -9.08 -8.77 -4.08
N GLY A 32 -9.22 -7.52 -3.63
CA GLY A 32 -10.40 -6.69 -3.88
C GLY A 32 -11.58 -6.93 -2.96
N VAL A 33 -11.40 -7.61 -1.82
CA VAL A 33 -12.47 -7.84 -0.84
C VAL A 33 -12.64 -6.62 0.04
N LYS A 34 -13.88 -6.14 0.23
CA LYS A 34 -14.17 -4.96 1.08
C LYS A 34 -13.84 -5.23 2.55
N ILE A 35 -13.14 -4.29 3.17
CA ILE A 35 -12.82 -4.33 4.60
C ILE A 35 -13.86 -3.50 5.36
N ASN A 36 -14.66 -4.16 6.21
CA ASN A 36 -15.72 -3.51 6.98
C ASN A 36 -15.20 -2.82 8.26
N ASN A 37 -14.24 -3.44 8.95
CA ASN A 37 -13.58 -2.88 10.13
C ASN A 37 -12.06 -3.05 9.97
N ASN A 38 -11.31 -1.96 10.06
CA ASN A 38 -9.85 -1.93 9.95
C ASN A 38 -9.16 -1.53 11.28
N GLN A 39 -9.92 -1.49 12.37
CA GLN A 39 -9.44 -1.07 13.70
C GLN A 39 -9.20 -2.25 14.64
N ASP A 40 -9.85 -3.39 14.37
CA ASP A 40 -9.83 -4.57 15.23
C ASP A 40 -9.42 -5.83 14.46
N SER A 41 -8.78 -6.76 15.18
CA SER A 41 -8.62 -8.15 14.77
C SER A 41 -9.88 -8.96 15.09
N LEU A 42 -10.11 -10.04 14.34
CA LEU A 42 -11.12 -11.04 14.66
C LEU A 42 -10.68 -11.85 15.89
N LYS A 43 -11.55 -11.88 16.92
CA LYS A 43 -11.27 -12.47 18.23
C LYS A 43 -12.41 -13.38 18.69
N SER A 44 -12.12 -14.33 19.60
CA SER A 44 -13.10 -15.18 20.29
C SER A 44 -13.89 -14.41 21.37
N GLY A 45 -14.58 -13.33 20.97
CA GLY A 45 -15.22 -12.36 21.86
C GLY A 45 -14.42 -11.05 21.99
N GLU A 46 -15.02 -10.02 22.60
CA GLU A 46 -14.46 -8.65 22.63
C GLU A 46 -13.06 -8.58 23.26
N ARG A 47 -12.85 -9.31 24.36
CA ARG A 47 -11.56 -9.47 25.05
C ARG A 47 -11.00 -10.90 24.93
N GLY A 48 -11.37 -11.60 23.87
CA GLY A 48 -10.91 -12.95 23.56
C GLY A 48 -9.55 -13.00 22.84
N SER A 49 -9.10 -14.21 22.51
CA SER A 49 -7.87 -14.42 21.73
C SER A 49 -8.12 -14.19 20.24
N SER A 50 -7.12 -13.73 19.49
CA SER A 50 -7.22 -13.57 18.03
C SER A 50 -7.32 -14.92 17.33
N LEU A 51 -8.11 -14.98 16.25
CA LEU A 51 -8.33 -16.20 15.47
C LEU A 51 -7.41 -16.26 14.25
N LEU A 52 -6.92 -17.46 13.92
CA LEU A 52 -6.01 -17.69 12.79
C LEU A 52 -6.71 -17.55 11.42
N GLU A 53 -8.03 -17.65 11.40
CA GLU A 53 -8.87 -17.48 10.21
C GLU A 53 -9.01 -16.02 9.75
N ASP A 54 -8.49 -15.06 10.54
CA ASP A 54 -8.44 -13.65 10.14
C ASP A 54 -7.43 -13.42 9.01
N PHE A 55 -7.90 -13.63 7.78
CA PHE A 55 -7.07 -13.44 6.59
C PHE A 55 -6.77 -11.96 6.30
N ILE A 56 -7.64 -11.03 6.70
CA ILE A 56 -7.46 -9.59 6.50
C ILE A 56 -6.28 -9.10 7.34
N LEU A 57 -6.27 -9.45 8.63
CA LEU A 57 -5.16 -9.13 9.53
C LEU A 57 -3.86 -9.73 9.02
N ARG A 58 -3.87 -11.03 8.73
CA ARG A 58 -2.67 -11.74 8.26
C ARG A 58 -2.12 -11.15 6.98
N GLU A 59 -2.96 -10.84 6.00
CA GLU A 59 -2.51 -10.24 4.75
C GLU A 59 -1.84 -8.88 5.00
N LYS A 60 -2.48 -8.01 5.78
CA LYS A 60 -1.97 -6.67 6.08
C LYS A 60 -0.62 -6.72 6.79
N ILE A 61 -0.48 -7.57 7.80
CA ILE A 61 0.79 -7.72 8.53
C ILE A 61 1.84 -8.41 7.67
N THR A 62 1.47 -9.42 6.88
CA THR A 62 2.43 -10.09 5.97
C THR A 62 3.01 -9.10 4.96
N HIS A 63 2.18 -8.21 4.40
CA HIS A 63 2.68 -7.19 3.48
C HIS A 63 3.67 -6.23 4.18
N PHE A 64 3.32 -5.77 5.38
CA PHE A 64 4.17 -4.90 6.20
C PHE A 64 5.52 -5.54 6.55
N ASP A 65 5.50 -6.80 7.01
CA ASP A 65 6.70 -7.55 7.40
C ASP A 65 7.71 -7.71 6.26
N HIS A 66 7.25 -7.60 5.01
CA HIS A 66 8.06 -7.78 3.80
C HIS A 66 8.22 -6.48 2.98
N GLU A 67 8.02 -5.30 3.57
CA GLU A 67 8.22 -4.01 2.87
C GLU A 67 9.68 -3.72 2.52
N ARG A 68 10.63 -4.27 3.28
CA ARG A 68 12.05 -3.99 3.11
C ARG A 68 12.67 -4.91 2.06
N ILE A 69 13.40 -4.28 1.13
CA ILE A 69 14.27 -4.95 0.17
C ILE A 69 15.73 -4.60 0.46
N PRO A 70 16.70 -5.42 0.04
CA PRO A 70 18.11 -5.08 0.16
C PRO A 70 18.43 -3.73 -0.51
N GLU A 71 19.25 -2.93 0.15
CA GLU A 71 19.73 -1.65 -0.40
C GLU A 71 20.80 -1.86 -1.48
N ARG A 72 21.10 -0.80 -2.25
CA ARG A 72 22.22 -0.83 -3.19
C ARG A 72 23.53 -0.98 -2.42
N ILE A 73 24.43 -1.83 -2.92
CA ILE A 73 25.76 -2.11 -2.33
C ILE A 73 26.54 -0.83 -2.01
N VAL A 74 26.44 0.16 -2.89
CA VAL A 74 26.98 1.51 -2.71
C VAL A 74 25.93 2.56 -3.08
N HIS A 75 26.07 3.78 -2.55
CA HIS A 75 25.10 4.86 -2.71
C HIS A 75 23.68 4.49 -2.19
N ALA A 76 23.61 3.81 -1.04
CA ALA A 76 22.35 3.47 -0.39
C ALA A 76 21.50 4.70 -0.06
N ARG A 77 22.14 5.84 0.27
CA ARG A 77 21.48 7.13 0.49
C ARG A 77 21.53 8.00 -0.79
N GLY A 78 20.38 8.36 -1.32
CA GLY A 78 20.26 9.28 -2.45
C GLY A 78 18.83 9.80 -2.64
N SER A 79 18.69 10.84 -3.46
CA SER A 79 17.41 11.47 -3.82
C SER A 79 17.36 11.67 -5.34
N GLY A 80 16.17 11.58 -5.96
CA GLY A 80 16.00 11.70 -7.41
C GLY A 80 14.81 12.60 -7.79
N ALA A 81 14.87 13.18 -8.99
CA ALA A 81 13.80 13.95 -9.61
C ALA A 81 13.70 13.59 -11.10
N HIS A 82 12.49 13.62 -11.66
CA HIS A 82 12.28 13.49 -13.11
C HIS A 82 12.61 14.81 -13.82
N GLY A 83 13.10 14.72 -15.06
CA GLY A 83 13.47 15.83 -15.93
C GLY A 83 13.44 15.43 -17.40
#